data_AF-A0A1D1YKQ7-F1
#
_entry.id   AF-A0A1D1YKQ7-F1
#
_cell.length_a   1.000
_cell.length_b   1.000
_cell.length_c   1.000
_cell.angle_alpha   90.00
_cell.angle_beta   90.00
_cell.angle_gamma   90.00
#
_symmetry.space_group_name_H-M   'P 1'
#
loop_
_entity.id
_entity.type
_entity.pdbx_description
1 polymer ?
#
loop_
_entity_poly.entity_id
_entity_poly.type
_entity_poly.pdbx_seq_one_letter_code
_entity_poly.pdbx_strand_id
1 'polypeptide(L)'
;MYNSFGSSLWLMPFSKHCRADNAYWKHFFDGKEGCYHTQHCEDVEFRSNYSGWPTDIVNIEVPSARGPDAYPSISEVAQEITNTMECSRPVQMSFSAREVADGTFFKAIQDYDPDSERLVYQLRKYYQGDPVLNPLTPWDRPPLKNIFCIYGIGSKTEVGYYFAPSGKPYPDNWIITDIIYELEGTLFSRSGNSVSGNPGATSGDETVPYDSLSWCKTWLGSKVNITRAPQSEHDGSDVQTVLNVEHQKAKDLVPNMTRTPHVKYITYYEDAESIPGKRTAVWELDKANHRNIVRSPVLMRELWLQMWHDIHPDAVSKFVTKAKRGPLRDVDCYWDYGKARCAWPEYCEYRYIFGDVHLGQSCRLKNSSTDLLLHYLL
;
A
#
# COMPACT_ATOMS: atom_id res chain seq x y z
N MET A 1 20.11 9.59 -8.07
CA MET A 1 18.67 9.80 -7.85
C MET A 1 18.55 11.14 -7.17
N TYR A 2 18.12 12.15 -7.93
CA TYR A 2 18.07 13.53 -7.46
C TYR A 2 16.95 13.66 -6.41
N ASN A 3 17.23 14.37 -5.31
CA ASN A 3 16.27 14.75 -4.27
C ASN A 3 15.28 15.81 -4.81
N SER A 4 14.57 15.53 -5.91
CA SER A 4 13.49 16.42 -6.35
C SER A 4 12.22 16.10 -5.56
N PHE A 5 11.43 17.12 -5.24
CA PHE A 5 10.14 17.01 -4.54
C PHE A 5 9.23 15.92 -5.15
N GLY A 6 9.26 15.76 -6.47
CA GLY A 6 8.49 14.73 -7.19
C GLY A 6 9.01 13.29 -7.07
N SER A 7 10.27 13.10 -6.66
CA SER A 7 10.89 11.76 -6.51
C SER A 7 10.61 11.08 -5.17
N SER A 8 10.11 11.83 -4.18
CA SER A 8 9.79 11.35 -2.84
C SER A 8 8.32 11.00 -2.62
N LEU A 9 7.43 11.37 -3.54
CA LEU A 9 6.01 11.00 -3.48
C LEU A 9 5.82 9.60 -4.08
N TRP A 10 6.21 8.56 -3.32
CA TRP A 10 5.97 7.15 -3.63
C TRP A 10 4.51 6.70 -3.37
N LEU A 11 3.60 7.66 -3.48
CA LEU A 11 2.17 7.49 -3.23
C LEU A 11 1.47 7.56 -4.59
N MET A 12 0.41 6.79 -4.77
CA MET A 12 -0.58 7.03 -5.83
C MET A 12 -1.71 7.83 -5.18
N PRO A 13 -1.59 9.15 -5.01
CA PRO A 13 -2.57 9.96 -4.29
C PRO A 13 -3.83 10.15 -5.12
N PHE A 14 -4.62 9.11 -5.29
CA PHE A 14 -5.89 9.22 -6.03
C PHE A 14 -7.05 9.41 -5.06
N SER A 15 -8.04 10.18 -5.52
CA SER A 15 -9.36 10.21 -4.88
C SER A 15 -10.23 9.10 -5.44
N LYS A 16 -11.01 8.45 -4.57
CA LYS A 16 -11.99 7.41 -4.94
C LYS A 16 -13.15 7.97 -5.80
N HIS A 17 -13.33 9.28 -5.81
CA HIS A 17 -14.43 9.99 -6.47
C HIS A 17 -14.03 10.71 -7.75
N CYS A 18 -12.74 10.71 -8.12
CA CYS A 18 -12.22 11.39 -9.31
C CYS A 18 -11.83 10.38 -10.39
N ARG A 19 -12.59 10.29 -11.48
CA ARG A 19 -12.29 9.36 -12.59
C ARG A 19 -11.67 10.10 -13.77
N ALA A 20 -10.77 9.43 -14.49
CA ALA A 20 -10.30 9.88 -15.80
C ALA A 20 -11.05 9.15 -16.91
N ASP A 21 -11.23 9.82 -18.04
CA ASP A 21 -11.74 9.19 -19.26
C ASP A 21 -10.73 8.16 -19.79
N ASN A 22 -11.12 6.88 -19.80
CA ASN A 22 -10.29 5.82 -20.38
C ASN A 22 -10.49 5.79 -21.90
N ALA A 23 -9.52 6.32 -22.67
CA ALA A 23 -9.56 6.33 -24.13
C ALA A 23 -9.65 4.92 -24.75
N TYR A 24 -9.07 3.90 -24.10
CA TYR A 24 -9.02 2.54 -24.65
C TYR A 24 -10.37 1.82 -24.78
N TRP A 25 -11.44 2.26 -24.09
CA TRP A 25 -12.79 1.76 -24.34
C TRP A 25 -13.46 2.39 -25.57
N LYS A 26 -13.05 3.60 -25.96
CA LYS A 26 -13.61 4.31 -27.12
C LYS A 26 -12.89 3.98 -28.43
N HIS A 27 -11.62 3.58 -28.40
CA HIS A 27 -10.85 3.30 -29.61
C HIS A 27 -11.26 2.03 -30.39
N PHE A 28 -12.14 1.18 -29.86
CA PHE A 28 -12.78 0.12 -30.65
C PHE A 28 -14.08 0.56 -31.34
N PHE A 29 -14.67 1.71 -30.96
CA PHE A 29 -16.01 2.10 -31.43
C PHE A 29 -16.14 3.51 -31.99
N ASP A 30 -15.22 4.44 -31.75
CA ASP A 30 -15.35 5.75 -32.38
C ASP A 30 -14.00 6.43 -32.57
N GLY A 31 -13.63 6.60 -33.84
CA GLY A 31 -12.53 7.44 -34.26
C GLY A 31 -12.96 8.90 -34.17
N LYS A 32 -12.64 9.58 -33.08
CA LYS A 32 -12.60 11.04 -33.06
C LYS A 32 -11.36 11.56 -32.33
N GLU A 33 -10.60 12.34 -33.08
CA GLU A 33 -9.52 13.21 -32.63
C GLU A 33 -10.02 14.20 -31.57
N GLY A 34 -9.19 14.48 -30.56
CA GLY A 34 -9.22 15.75 -29.85
C GLY A 34 -9.94 15.86 -28.50
N CYS A 35 -10.18 14.76 -27.77
CA CYS A 35 -10.61 14.89 -26.36
C CYS A 35 -9.39 14.99 -25.43
N TYR A 36 -9.13 16.21 -24.92
CA TYR A 36 -8.31 16.38 -23.72
C TYR A 36 -8.86 15.47 -22.61
N HIS A 37 -8.02 14.62 -22.03
CA HIS A 37 -8.41 13.73 -20.94
C HIS A 37 -8.75 14.59 -19.72
N THR A 38 -10.03 14.86 -19.50
CA THR A 38 -10.50 15.59 -18.33
C THR A 38 -10.77 14.62 -17.20
N GLN A 39 -10.13 14.87 -16.05
CA GLN A 39 -10.52 14.22 -14.80
C GLN A 39 -11.86 14.80 -14.36
N HIS A 40 -12.81 13.91 -14.04
CA HIS A 40 -14.14 14.24 -13.56
C HIS A 40 -14.30 13.74 -12.13
N CYS A 41 -14.49 14.67 -11.20
CA CYS A 41 -14.73 14.37 -9.79
C CYS A 41 -16.21 14.57 -9.44
N GLU A 42 -16.76 13.67 -8.62
CA GLU A 42 -18.11 13.81 -8.06
C GLU A 42 -18.18 14.98 -7.06
N ASP A 43 -19.34 15.64 -6.91
CA ASP A 43 -19.53 16.76 -5.96
C ASP A 43 -19.20 16.40 -4.51
N VAL A 44 -19.34 15.12 -4.15
CA VAL A 44 -19.02 14.59 -2.82
C VAL A 44 -17.54 14.80 -2.50
N GLU A 45 -16.66 14.73 -3.50
CA GLU A 45 -15.22 14.92 -3.33
C GLU A 45 -14.89 16.30 -2.76
N PHE A 46 -15.54 17.35 -3.27
CA PHE A 46 -15.31 18.73 -2.84
C PHE A 46 -15.88 19.04 -1.46
N ARG A 47 -16.74 18.16 -0.94
CA ARG A 47 -17.32 18.24 0.41
C ARG A 47 -16.62 17.32 1.40
N SER A 48 -15.96 16.28 0.92
CA SER A 48 -15.24 15.32 1.74
C SER A 48 -13.89 15.89 2.18
N ASN A 49 -13.53 15.65 3.43
CA ASN A 49 -12.19 16.00 3.91
C ASN A 49 -11.18 14.96 3.41
N TYR A 50 -10.00 15.43 2.99
CA TYR A 50 -8.82 14.63 2.67
C TYR A 50 -8.95 13.67 1.47
N SER A 51 -9.95 13.80 0.58
CA SER A 51 -10.03 13.03 -0.67
C SER A 51 -9.99 11.49 -0.50
N GLY A 52 -10.45 10.99 0.64
CA GLY A 52 -10.42 9.56 0.96
C GLY A 52 -9.07 9.04 1.48
N TRP A 53 -8.16 9.94 1.85
CA TRP A 53 -6.88 9.68 2.51
C TRP A 53 -6.92 10.01 4.01
N PRO A 54 -5.93 9.58 4.81
CA PRO A 54 -5.94 9.82 6.24
C PRO A 54 -5.79 11.30 6.62
N THR A 55 -5.09 12.08 5.80
CA THR A 55 -4.77 13.49 6.06
C THR A 55 -4.36 14.18 4.75
N ASP A 56 -4.04 15.47 4.82
CA ASP A 56 -3.42 16.19 3.71
C ASP A 56 -2.00 15.66 3.46
N ILE A 57 -1.72 15.27 2.22
CA ILE A 57 -0.49 14.59 1.86
C ILE A 57 0.71 15.55 1.93
N VAL A 58 0.50 16.79 1.52
CA VAL A 58 1.56 17.80 1.48
C VAL A 58 1.12 19.02 2.27
N ASN A 59 1.91 19.37 3.28
CA ASN A 59 1.82 20.61 4.02
C ASN A 59 3.09 21.41 3.71
N ILE A 60 2.97 22.65 3.26
CA ILE A 60 4.12 23.46 2.85
C ILE A 60 4.02 24.86 3.45
N GLU A 61 5.13 25.31 4.02
CA GLU A 61 5.30 26.68 4.47
C GLU A 61 5.95 27.50 3.35
N VAL A 62 5.24 28.51 2.84
CA VAL A 62 5.77 29.45 1.85
C VAL A 62 6.06 30.82 2.48
N PRO A 63 7.15 31.50 2.07
CA PRO A 63 7.42 32.86 2.48
C PRO A 63 6.29 33.81 2.05
N SER A 64 5.83 34.64 2.97
CA SER A 64 4.71 35.57 2.79
C SER A 64 5.05 36.86 2.03
N ALA A 65 6.33 37.19 1.89
CA ALA A 65 6.78 38.28 1.03
C ALA A 65 7.15 37.72 -0.34
N ARG A 66 6.44 38.18 -1.39
CA ARG A 66 6.91 38.08 -2.78
C ARG A 66 8.10 39.04 -2.92
N GLY A 67 9.29 38.58 -2.55
CA GLY A 67 10.51 39.32 -2.85
C GLY A 67 10.70 39.43 -4.37
N PRO A 68 11.20 40.56 -4.89
CA PRO A 68 11.66 40.62 -6.27
C PRO A 68 12.85 39.67 -6.39
N ASP A 69 12.68 38.63 -7.19
CA ASP A 69 13.63 37.56 -7.47
C ASP A 69 14.10 36.72 -6.27
N ALA A 70 14.09 35.39 -6.44
CA ALA A 70 14.62 34.44 -5.46
C ALA A 70 16.15 34.58 -5.21
N TYR A 71 16.81 35.54 -5.88
CA TYR A 71 18.20 35.92 -5.70
C TYR A 71 18.38 37.43 -5.97
N PRO A 72 18.30 38.30 -4.95
CA PRO A 72 18.74 39.67 -5.14
C PRO A 72 20.24 39.66 -5.41
N SER A 73 20.67 40.42 -6.42
CA SER A 73 22.08 40.70 -6.62
C SER A 73 22.62 41.48 -5.40
N ILE A 74 23.89 41.30 -5.04
CA ILE A 74 24.51 41.97 -3.88
C ILE A 74 24.32 43.50 -3.90
N SER A 75 24.03 44.09 -5.07
CA SER A 75 23.73 45.51 -5.22
C SER A 75 22.30 45.92 -4.82
N GLU A 76 21.31 45.03 -4.85
CA GLU A 76 19.92 45.35 -4.46
C GLU A 76 19.73 45.33 -2.93
N VAL A 77 20.51 44.50 -2.24
CA VAL A 77 20.50 44.39 -0.77
C VAL A 77 20.91 45.71 -0.09
N ALA A 78 21.65 46.59 -0.77
CA ALA A 78 22.13 47.84 -0.17
C ALA A 78 21.10 48.99 -0.18
N GLN A 79 20.04 48.91 -0.98
CA GLN A 79 19.07 50.01 -1.14
C GLN A 79 17.74 49.82 -0.38
N GLU A 80 17.40 48.60 0.06
CA GLU A 80 16.15 48.31 0.79
C GLU A 80 16.28 48.20 2.33
N ILE A 81 17.46 48.46 2.91
CA ILE A 81 17.67 48.29 4.37
C ILE A 81 16.92 49.35 5.21
N THR A 82 16.39 50.42 4.60
CA THR A 82 15.83 51.55 5.35
C THR A 82 14.32 51.65 5.43
N ASN A 83 13.53 50.84 4.71
CA ASN A 83 12.07 50.88 4.86
C ASN A 83 11.42 49.51 4.67
N THR A 84 10.55 49.14 5.62
CA THR A 84 9.64 47.98 5.61
C THR A 84 10.23 46.58 5.82
N MET A 85 10.83 46.35 6.98
CA MET A 85 10.99 44.99 7.51
C MET A 85 9.78 44.64 8.40
N GLU A 86 8.59 44.52 7.79
CA GLU A 86 7.54 43.70 8.37
C GLU A 86 7.90 42.25 8.10
N CYS A 87 8.38 41.53 9.14
CA CYS A 87 8.53 40.08 9.10
C CYS A 87 7.15 39.44 8.88
N SER A 88 6.73 39.35 7.62
CA SER A 88 5.52 38.65 7.24
C SER A 88 5.66 37.17 7.68
N ARG A 89 4.62 36.64 8.33
CA ARG A 89 4.64 35.25 8.85
C ARG A 89 4.46 34.26 7.69
N PRO A 90 5.28 33.19 7.63
CA PRO A 90 5.14 32.17 6.58
C PRO A 90 3.70 31.65 6.54
N VAL A 91 3.17 31.52 5.33
CA VAL A 91 1.82 30.99 5.12
C VAL A 91 1.93 29.49 4.96
N GLN A 92 1.22 28.75 5.80
CA GLN A 92 1.10 27.31 5.66
C GLN A 92 -0.04 26.99 4.69
N MET A 93 0.25 26.17 3.67
CA MET A 93 -0.71 25.63 2.72
C MET A 93 -0.74 24.10 2.87
N SER A 94 -1.93 23.52 2.81
CA SER A 94 -2.14 22.08 2.90
C SER A 94 -2.86 21.59 1.65
N PHE A 95 -2.41 20.47 1.10
CA PHE A 95 -2.88 19.92 -0.15
C PHE A 95 -3.32 18.46 0.03
N SER A 96 -4.56 18.22 -0.40
CA SER A 96 -5.17 16.90 -0.44
C SER A 96 -4.55 15.99 -1.50
N ALA A 97 -4.87 14.70 -1.45
CA ALA A 97 -4.42 13.73 -2.45
C ALA A 97 -4.79 14.13 -3.87
N ARG A 98 -6.04 14.59 -4.07
CA ARG A 98 -6.53 15.06 -5.36
C ARG A 98 -5.70 16.22 -5.89
N GLU A 99 -5.39 17.22 -5.05
CA GLU A 99 -4.64 18.42 -5.45
C GLU A 99 -3.17 18.14 -5.77
N VAL A 100 -2.62 17.07 -5.22
CA VAL A 100 -1.30 16.56 -5.61
C VAL A 100 -1.39 15.81 -6.95
N ALA A 101 -2.43 14.99 -7.15
CA ALA A 101 -2.64 14.21 -8.38
C ALA A 101 -3.04 15.02 -9.62
N ASP A 102 -3.82 16.09 -9.45
CA ASP A 102 -4.25 16.97 -10.54
C ASP A 102 -3.17 18.03 -10.90
N GLY A 103 -2.18 18.20 -10.01
CA GLY A 103 -1.06 19.13 -10.14
C GLY A 103 -1.35 20.54 -9.64
N THR A 104 -2.46 20.77 -8.94
CA THR A 104 -2.79 22.04 -8.28
C THR A 104 -1.71 22.44 -7.29
N PHE A 105 -1.17 21.49 -6.54
CA PHE A 105 -0.03 21.71 -5.66
C PHE A 105 1.17 22.33 -6.41
N PHE A 106 1.62 21.70 -7.50
CA PHE A 106 2.79 22.18 -8.24
C PHE A 106 2.56 23.56 -8.86
N LYS A 107 1.34 23.86 -9.29
CA LYS A 107 0.99 25.21 -9.76
C LYS A 107 1.03 26.24 -8.64
N ALA A 108 0.59 25.88 -7.43
CA ALA A 108 0.58 26.78 -6.28
C ALA A 108 2.00 27.17 -5.83
N ILE A 109 2.99 26.29 -6.04
CA ILE A 109 4.40 26.53 -5.68
C ILE A 109 5.27 26.95 -6.88
N GLN A 110 4.67 27.23 -8.04
CA GLN A 110 5.39 27.53 -9.28
C GLN A 110 6.33 28.73 -9.15
N ASP A 111 5.91 29.77 -8.42
CA ASP A 111 6.72 30.96 -8.20
C ASP A 111 7.92 30.72 -7.27
N TYR A 112 7.88 29.64 -6.47
CA TYR A 112 8.88 29.32 -5.44
C TYR A 112 9.83 28.18 -5.85
N ASP A 113 9.42 27.35 -6.80
CA ASP A 113 10.21 26.22 -7.30
C ASP A 113 10.27 26.21 -8.84
N PRO A 114 11.44 26.46 -9.44
CA PRO A 114 11.61 26.53 -10.88
C PRO A 114 11.33 25.21 -11.60
N ASP A 115 11.34 24.08 -10.91
CA ASP A 115 11.02 22.77 -11.50
C ASP A 115 9.52 22.49 -11.60
N SER A 116 8.67 23.30 -10.95
CA SER A 116 7.22 23.07 -10.89
C SER A 116 6.57 22.99 -12.27
N GLU A 117 6.96 23.86 -13.21
CA GLU A 117 6.45 23.82 -14.59
C GLU A 117 6.79 22.50 -15.28
N ARG A 118 8.03 22.02 -15.09
CA ARG A 118 8.50 20.75 -15.63
C ARG A 118 7.71 19.58 -15.03
N LEU A 119 7.46 19.62 -13.72
CA LEU A 119 6.68 18.58 -13.02
C LEU A 119 5.23 18.56 -13.49
N VAL A 120 4.58 19.72 -13.64
CA VAL A 120 3.20 19.80 -14.19
C VAL A 120 3.16 19.27 -15.62
N TYR A 121 4.16 19.58 -16.45
CA TYR A 121 4.26 19.03 -17.80
C TYR A 121 4.41 17.51 -17.79
N GLN A 122 5.30 16.96 -16.95
CA GLN A 122 5.49 15.51 -16.82
C GLN A 122 4.23 14.81 -16.32
N LEU A 123 3.56 15.37 -15.30
CA LEU A 123 2.30 14.88 -14.77
C LEU A 123 1.22 14.80 -15.85
N ARG A 124 1.05 15.90 -16.62
CA ARG A 124 0.09 15.94 -17.72
C ARG A 124 0.41 14.95 -18.82
N LYS A 125 1.68 14.87 -19.23
CA LYS A 125 2.09 14.05 -20.38
C LYS A 125 2.10 12.55 -20.10
N TYR A 126 2.64 12.15 -18.95
CA TYR A 126 2.91 10.74 -18.65
C TYR A 126 1.88 10.08 -17.75
N TYR A 127 0.99 10.85 -17.11
CA TYR A 127 -0.04 10.29 -16.22
C TYR A 127 -1.44 10.67 -16.69
N GLN A 128 -1.76 11.98 -16.76
CA GLN A 128 -3.11 12.42 -17.08
C GLN A 128 -3.48 12.21 -18.56
N GLY A 129 -2.50 12.35 -19.45
CA GLY A 129 -2.63 12.14 -20.89
C GLY A 129 -2.16 10.77 -21.37
N ASP A 130 -1.85 9.83 -20.45
CA ASP A 130 -1.53 8.45 -20.83
C ASP A 130 -2.82 7.77 -21.36
N PRO A 131 -2.84 7.30 -22.61
CA PRO A 131 -4.03 6.69 -23.20
C PRO A 131 -4.37 5.33 -22.61
N VAL A 132 -3.43 4.65 -21.93
CA VAL A 132 -3.56 3.28 -21.43
C VAL A 132 -4.11 3.26 -20.01
N LEU A 133 -3.46 3.96 -19.08
CA LEU A 133 -3.84 3.95 -17.67
C LEU A 133 -3.35 5.22 -16.98
N ASN A 134 -4.27 5.93 -16.33
CA ASN A 134 -3.92 6.96 -15.36
C ASN A 134 -3.94 6.37 -13.93
N PRO A 135 -2.79 6.09 -13.30
CA PRO A 135 -2.72 5.50 -11.96
C PRO A 135 -3.09 6.50 -10.85
N LEU A 136 -3.37 7.76 -11.19
CA LEU A 136 -3.80 8.80 -10.24
C LEU A 136 -5.32 8.93 -10.15
N THR A 137 -6.06 8.00 -10.74
CA THR A 137 -7.51 7.90 -10.65
C THR A 137 -7.94 6.46 -10.39
N PRO A 138 -9.08 6.21 -9.74
CA PRO A 138 -9.70 4.90 -9.58
C PRO A 138 -9.73 4.12 -10.90
N TRP A 139 -9.19 2.90 -10.89
CA TRP A 139 -9.20 2.03 -12.05
C TRP A 139 -10.01 0.75 -11.79
N ASP A 140 -10.71 0.31 -12.83
CA ASP A 140 -11.53 -0.91 -12.79
C ASP A 140 -10.67 -2.18 -12.79
N ARG A 141 -11.29 -3.30 -12.42
CA ARG A 141 -10.63 -4.62 -12.44
C ARG A 141 -10.08 -4.93 -13.83
N PRO A 142 -8.76 -5.17 -13.97
CA PRO A 142 -8.18 -5.56 -15.25
C PRO A 142 -8.85 -6.80 -15.86
N PRO A 143 -8.87 -6.95 -17.20
CA PRO A 143 -9.50 -8.07 -17.89
C PRO A 143 -8.70 -9.39 -17.80
N LEU A 144 -8.00 -9.62 -16.68
CA LEU A 144 -7.20 -10.82 -16.42
C LEU A 144 -8.04 -11.94 -15.79
N LYS A 145 -7.67 -13.19 -16.10
CA LYS A 145 -8.34 -14.40 -15.58
C LYS A 145 -8.20 -14.50 -14.06
N ASN A 146 -6.96 -14.48 -13.58
CA ASN A 146 -6.63 -14.63 -12.16
C ASN A 146 -5.91 -13.37 -11.70
N ILE A 147 -6.39 -12.74 -10.63
CA ILE A 147 -5.74 -11.58 -10.01
C ILE A 147 -5.47 -11.93 -8.55
N PHE A 148 -4.20 -11.82 -8.15
CA PHE A 148 -3.77 -11.95 -6.76
C PHE A 148 -3.12 -10.64 -6.35
N CYS A 149 -3.67 -10.00 -5.32
CA CYS A 149 -3.11 -8.79 -4.74
C CYS A 149 -2.61 -9.12 -3.35
N ILE A 150 -1.31 -8.94 -3.13
CA ILE A 150 -0.65 -9.41 -1.92
C ILE A 150 0.18 -8.27 -1.37
N TYR A 151 -0.07 -7.89 -0.12
CA TYR A 151 0.62 -6.76 0.51
C TYR A 151 0.73 -6.93 2.02
N GLY A 152 1.64 -6.16 2.61
CA GLY A 152 1.82 -6.08 4.06
C GLY A 152 0.86 -5.07 4.69
N ILE A 153 0.48 -5.31 5.95
CA ILE A 153 -0.37 -4.40 6.73
C ILE A 153 0.12 -4.24 8.16
N GLY A 154 -0.38 -3.20 8.82
CA GLY A 154 -0.22 -2.96 10.24
C GLY A 154 1.17 -2.42 10.62
N SER A 155 1.98 -1.97 9.67
CA SER A 155 3.27 -1.34 9.97
C SER A 155 3.15 0.18 9.98
N LYS A 156 4.01 0.86 10.75
CA LYS A 156 4.04 2.33 10.83
C LYS A 156 4.39 2.88 9.46
N THR A 157 3.46 3.60 8.83
CA THR A 157 3.57 3.99 7.41
C THR A 157 3.43 5.49 7.23
N GLU A 158 4.20 6.07 6.32
CA GLU A 158 4.17 7.50 5.99
C GLU A 158 2.92 7.84 5.16
N VAL A 159 2.15 8.84 5.59
CA VAL A 159 0.90 9.25 4.93
C VAL A 159 0.86 10.74 4.54
N GLY A 160 1.77 11.54 5.09
CA GLY A 160 1.87 12.95 4.74
C GLY A 160 3.19 13.57 5.17
N TYR A 161 3.53 14.71 4.58
CA TYR A 161 4.82 15.39 4.73
C TYR A 161 4.63 16.87 5.01
N TYR A 162 5.48 17.43 5.87
CA TYR A 162 5.63 18.86 6.09
C TYR A 162 6.91 19.35 5.43
N PHE A 163 6.80 20.39 4.61
CA PHE A 163 7.88 21.01 3.88
C PHE A 163 8.05 22.47 4.30
N ALA A 164 9.30 22.91 4.39
CA ALA A 164 9.64 24.31 4.59
C ALA A 164 10.84 24.70 3.71
N PRO A 165 11.05 26.01 3.47
CA PRO A 165 12.20 26.48 2.72
C PRO A 165 13.48 26.17 3.50
N SER A 166 14.47 25.59 2.84
CA SER A 166 15.74 25.23 3.46
C SER A 166 16.71 26.40 3.60
N GLY A 167 16.47 27.50 2.87
CA GLY A 167 17.39 28.61 2.67
C GLY A 167 18.55 28.30 1.70
N LYS A 168 18.60 27.11 1.11
CA LYS A 168 19.61 26.72 0.11
C LYS A 168 19.11 27.01 -1.31
N PRO A 169 20.03 27.20 -2.28
CA PRO A 169 19.66 27.28 -3.67
C PRO A 169 19.03 25.97 -4.16
N TYR A 170 18.19 26.07 -5.21
CA TYR A 170 17.71 24.92 -5.96
C TYR A 170 18.90 24.01 -6.38
N PRO A 171 18.79 22.67 -6.30
CA PRO A 171 17.58 21.88 -6.05
C PRO A 171 17.27 21.60 -4.57
N ASP A 172 18.09 22.09 -3.64
CA ASP A 172 17.94 21.80 -2.21
C ASP A 172 17.08 22.84 -1.49
N ASN A 173 16.25 23.61 -2.21
CA ASN A 173 15.45 24.75 -1.69
C ASN A 173 14.33 24.33 -0.71
N TRP A 174 13.97 23.05 -0.67
CA TRP A 174 12.96 22.50 0.23
C TRP A 174 13.56 21.44 1.17
N ILE A 175 13.07 21.42 2.42
CA ILE A 175 13.39 20.38 3.40
C ILE A 175 12.12 19.81 4.02
N ILE A 176 12.14 18.50 4.31
CA ILE A 176 11.08 17.84 5.09
C ILE A 176 11.31 18.16 6.57
N THR A 177 10.43 18.96 7.16
CA THR A 177 10.49 19.34 8.57
C THR A 177 9.87 18.28 9.47
N ASP A 178 8.76 17.67 9.05
CA ASP A 178 8.06 16.63 9.78
C ASP A 178 7.38 15.62 8.82
N ILE A 179 7.06 14.42 9.32
CA ILE A 179 6.36 13.37 8.59
C ILE A 179 5.18 12.89 9.43
N ILE A 180 4.03 12.75 8.80
CA ILE A 180 2.83 12.16 9.41
C ILE A 180 2.86 10.65 9.17
N TYR A 181 2.74 9.90 10.26
CA TYR A 181 2.67 8.46 10.26
C TYR A 181 1.28 7.97 10.66
N GLU A 182 0.86 6.89 10.02
CA GLU A 182 -0.30 6.10 10.41
C GLU A 182 0.15 4.78 11.07
N LEU A 183 -0.41 4.50 12.24
CA LEU A 183 -0.25 3.21 12.93
C LEU A 183 -1.51 2.93 13.73
N GLU A 184 -2.06 1.72 13.56
CA GLU A 184 -3.12 1.17 14.43
C GLU A 184 -4.33 2.11 14.60
N GLY A 185 -4.74 2.78 13.51
CA GLY A 185 -5.90 3.68 13.51
C GLY A 185 -5.65 5.04 14.14
N THR A 186 -4.38 5.45 14.28
CA THR A 186 -4.00 6.77 14.81
C THR A 186 -2.99 7.46 13.90
N LEU A 187 -3.01 8.80 13.90
CA LEU A 187 -2.10 9.65 13.15
C LEU A 187 -1.20 10.44 14.09
N PHE A 188 0.10 10.40 13.85
CA PHE A 188 1.08 11.09 14.67
C PHE A 188 2.24 11.60 13.81
N SER A 189 2.76 12.76 14.20
CA SER A 189 3.94 13.33 13.56
C SER A 189 5.22 12.58 13.97
N ARG A 190 6.33 12.81 13.27
CA ARG A 190 7.67 12.33 13.66
C ARG A 190 8.06 12.90 15.02
N SER A 191 7.59 14.11 15.33
CA SER A 191 7.75 14.76 16.63
C SER A 191 6.88 14.15 17.75
N GLY A 192 5.98 13.21 17.44
CA GLY A 192 5.14 12.48 18.40
C GLY A 192 3.82 13.17 18.76
N ASN A 193 3.48 14.26 18.08
CA ASN A 193 2.22 14.98 18.29
C ASN A 193 1.08 14.27 17.56
N SER A 194 -0.10 14.21 18.18
CA SER A 194 -1.31 13.71 17.51
C SER A 194 -1.72 14.64 16.37
N VAL A 195 -1.98 14.08 15.18
CA VAL A 195 -2.43 14.83 14.01
C VAL A 195 -3.92 14.57 13.78
N SER A 196 -4.67 15.63 13.47
CA SER A 196 -6.08 15.50 13.10
C SER A 196 -6.20 14.87 11.71
N GLY A 197 -7.11 13.89 11.56
CA GLY A 197 -7.38 13.24 10.28
C GLY A 197 -8.34 12.07 10.42
N ASN A 198 -8.46 11.31 9.34
CA ASN A 198 -9.34 10.16 9.20
C ASN A 198 -8.53 8.87 8.94
N PRO A 199 -7.83 8.32 9.94
CA PRO A 199 -7.03 7.11 9.75
C PRO A 199 -7.88 5.94 9.25
N GLY A 200 -7.26 5.10 8.43
CA GLY A 200 -7.86 3.90 7.88
C GLY A 200 -8.07 2.81 8.92
N ALA A 201 -8.66 1.69 8.48
CA ALA A 201 -8.91 0.53 9.32
C ALA A 201 -7.60 -0.13 9.84
N THR A 202 -6.52 0.01 9.08
CA THR A 202 -5.18 -0.43 9.45
C THR A 202 -4.16 0.44 8.74
N SER A 203 -2.89 0.32 9.14
CA SER A 203 -1.78 1.01 8.49
C SER A 203 -1.15 0.15 7.39
N GLY A 204 -0.33 0.77 6.55
CA GLY A 204 0.32 0.14 5.41
C GLY A 204 1.51 -0.78 5.72
N ASP A 205 2.43 -0.90 4.77
CA ASP A 205 3.58 -1.82 4.78
C ASP A 205 4.92 -1.15 5.09
N GLU A 206 4.89 -0.02 5.81
CA GLU A 206 5.98 0.93 6.10
C GLU A 206 6.20 1.99 5.01
N THR A 207 5.99 1.64 3.73
CA THR A 207 6.26 2.56 2.60
C THR A 207 4.98 3.02 1.94
N VAL A 208 4.08 2.08 1.62
CA VAL A 208 2.84 2.34 0.90
C VAL A 208 1.67 2.27 1.89
N PRO A 209 0.83 3.31 1.98
CA PRO A 209 -0.29 3.34 2.91
C PRO A 209 -1.39 2.38 2.50
N TYR A 210 -2.17 1.97 3.50
CA TYR A 210 -3.20 0.95 3.33
C TYR A 210 -4.30 1.38 2.34
N ASP A 211 -4.65 2.67 2.27
CA ASP A 211 -5.64 3.16 1.30
C ASP A 211 -5.26 2.87 -0.17
N SER A 212 -3.97 2.91 -0.47
CA SER A 212 -3.45 2.56 -1.79
C SER A 212 -3.41 1.03 -1.99
N LEU A 213 -2.86 0.31 -1.01
CA LEU A 213 -2.70 -1.15 -1.08
C LEU A 213 -4.03 -1.89 -1.18
N SER A 214 -5.01 -1.48 -0.37
CA SER A 214 -6.34 -2.09 -0.28
C SER A 214 -7.23 -1.80 -1.48
N TRP A 215 -6.82 -0.93 -2.41
CA TRP A 215 -7.62 -0.57 -3.58
C TRP A 215 -8.07 -1.78 -4.40
N CYS A 216 -7.21 -2.79 -4.50
CA CYS A 216 -7.52 -4.03 -5.18
C CYS A 216 -8.71 -4.80 -4.60
N LYS A 217 -9.12 -4.55 -3.34
CA LYS A 217 -10.35 -5.12 -2.77
C LYS A 217 -11.60 -4.67 -3.52
N THR A 218 -11.57 -3.49 -4.16
CA THR A 218 -12.69 -3.03 -5.00
C THR A 218 -12.95 -3.94 -6.20
N TRP A 219 -11.99 -4.79 -6.57
CA TRP A 219 -12.10 -5.79 -7.63
C TRP A 219 -12.70 -7.12 -7.18
N LEU A 220 -12.88 -7.32 -5.88
CA LEU A 220 -13.67 -8.41 -5.34
C LEU A 220 -15.15 -8.15 -5.67
N GLY A 221 -15.88 -9.20 -6.02
CA GLY A 221 -17.30 -9.08 -6.29
C GLY A 221 -18.15 -8.92 -5.04
N SER A 222 -19.46 -9.13 -5.19
CA SER A 222 -20.44 -8.86 -4.13
C SER A 222 -20.42 -9.86 -2.98
N LYS A 223 -19.89 -11.06 -3.21
CA LYS A 223 -19.74 -12.11 -2.20
C LYS A 223 -18.29 -12.52 -2.12
N VAL A 224 -17.75 -12.47 -0.91
CA VAL A 224 -16.33 -12.75 -0.66
C VAL A 224 -16.21 -13.75 0.47
N ASN A 225 -15.32 -14.73 0.31
CA ASN A 225 -14.94 -15.65 1.38
C ASN A 225 -13.72 -15.09 2.10
N ILE A 226 -13.83 -14.94 3.41
CA ILE A 226 -12.75 -14.43 4.25
C ILE A 226 -12.21 -15.58 5.10
N THR A 227 -10.91 -15.81 4.99
CA THR A 227 -10.20 -16.76 5.85
C THR A 227 -9.05 -16.05 6.55
N ARG A 228 -8.93 -16.20 7.85
CA ARG A 228 -7.77 -15.74 8.62
C ARG A 228 -7.06 -16.94 9.21
N ALA A 229 -5.75 -17.03 8.95
CA ALA A 229 -4.91 -18.10 9.45
C ALA A 229 -3.63 -17.53 10.07
N PRO A 230 -3.03 -18.18 11.07
CA PRO A 230 -1.69 -17.85 11.55
C PRO A 230 -0.67 -17.89 10.41
N GLN A 231 0.33 -17.00 10.44
CA GLN A 231 1.43 -17.03 9.48
C GLN A 231 2.39 -18.22 9.72
N SER A 232 2.49 -18.70 10.95
CA SER A 232 3.26 -19.90 11.30
C SER A 232 2.51 -21.18 10.94
N GLU A 233 3.17 -22.31 11.06
CA GLU A 233 2.58 -23.64 10.95
C GLU A 233 1.47 -23.78 12.00
N HIS A 234 0.33 -24.36 11.59
CA HIS A 234 -0.87 -24.48 12.42
C HIS A 234 -1.67 -25.73 12.04
N ASP A 235 -2.40 -26.29 13.00
CA ASP A 235 -3.23 -27.49 12.82
C ASP A 235 -4.65 -27.16 12.36
N GLY A 236 -5.05 -25.89 12.46
CA GLY A 236 -6.36 -25.38 12.08
C GLY A 236 -7.18 -24.84 13.24
N SER A 237 -6.75 -25.02 14.49
CA SER A 237 -7.52 -24.57 15.68
C SER A 237 -7.79 -23.06 15.67
N ASP A 238 -6.82 -22.30 15.17
CA ASP A 238 -6.84 -20.82 15.19
C ASP A 238 -7.28 -20.22 13.85
N VAL A 239 -7.69 -21.06 12.89
CA VAL A 239 -8.17 -20.64 11.59
C VAL A 239 -9.62 -20.21 11.69
N GLN A 240 -9.91 -18.97 11.31
CA GLN A 240 -11.25 -18.41 11.28
C GLN A 240 -11.71 -18.27 9.84
N THR A 241 -12.90 -18.79 9.52
CA THR A 241 -13.49 -18.72 8.18
C THR A 241 -14.89 -18.13 8.25
N VAL A 242 -15.17 -17.16 7.37
CA VAL A 242 -16.50 -16.58 7.17
C VAL A 242 -16.78 -16.56 5.68
N LEU A 243 -17.79 -17.30 5.27
CA LEU A 243 -18.15 -17.47 3.85
C LEU A 243 -19.26 -16.50 3.45
N ASN A 244 -19.32 -16.15 2.17
CA ASN A 244 -20.39 -15.34 1.57
C ASN A 244 -20.60 -13.98 2.26
N VAL A 245 -19.52 -13.29 2.64
CA VAL A 245 -19.59 -11.95 3.19
C VAL A 245 -20.04 -10.98 2.10
N GLU A 246 -21.09 -10.20 2.39
CA GLU A 246 -21.56 -9.16 1.48
C GLU A 246 -20.54 -8.02 1.40
N HIS A 247 -20.09 -7.74 0.18
CA HIS A 247 -19.14 -6.68 -0.11
C HIS A 247 -19.81 -5.56 -0.91
N GLN A 248 -19.94 -4.40 -0.28
CA GLN A 248 -20.47 -3.20 -0.93
C GLN A 248 -19.36 -2.59 -1.80
N LYS A 249 -19.67 -2.34 -3.08
CA LYS A 249 -18.71 -1.69 -3.99
C LYS A 249 -18.21 -0.37 -3.40
N ALA A 250 -16.91 -0.13 -3.54
CA ALA A 250 -16.18 1.05 -3.07
C ALA A 250 -16.00 1.20 -1.55
N LYS A 251 -16.43 0.24 -0.73
CA LYS A 251 -16.10 0.21 0.71
C LYS A 251 -15.04 -0.83 1.01
N ASP A 252 -14.18 -0.53 1.97
CA ASP A 252 -13.21 -1.52 2.46
C ASP A 252 -13.95 -2.65 3.20
N LEU A 253 -13.40 -3.85 3.07
CA LEU A 253 -13.89 -5.05 3.70
C LEU A 253 -12.99 -5.36 4.91
N VAL A 254 -13.48 -4.99 6.10
CA VAL A 254 -12.77 -5.23 7.35
C VAL A 254 -13.31 -6.51 8.01
N PRO A 255 -12.45 -7.50 8.28
CA PRO A 255 -12.84 -8.79 8.83
C PRO A 255 -13.17 -8.66 10.32
N ASN A 256 -14.42 -8.97 10.70
CA ASN A 256 -14.83 -9.06 12.10
C ASN A 256 -14.40 -10.41 12.71
N MET A 257 -13.09 -10.57 12.93
CA MET A 257 -12.45 -11.79 13.41
C MET A 257 -11.53 -11.46 14.59
N THR A 258 -11.50 -12.34 15.59
CA THR A 258 -10.69 -12.14 16.80
C THR A 258 -9.20 -12.28 16.50
N ARG A 259 -8.36 -11.56 17.26
CA ARG A 259 -6.91 -11.58 17.11
C ARG A 259 -6.27 -11.91 18.45
N THR A 260 -5.44 -12.94 18.47
CA THR A 260 -4.59 -13.24 19.63
C THR A 260 -3.39 -12.28 19.65
N PRO A 261 -3.07 -11.65 20.79
CA PRO A 261 -1.87 -10.82 20.91
C PRO A 261 -0.60 -11.59 20.51
N HIS A 262 0.36 -10.91 19.90
CA HIS A 262 1.66 -11.44 19.47
C HIS A 262 1.65 -12.50 18.34
N VAL A 263 0.49 -12.96 17.89
CA VAL A 263 0.37 -13.84 16.73
C VAL A 263 0.21 -12.98 15.47
N LYS A 264 1.02 -13.27 14.46
CA LYS A 264 0.87 -12.67 13.13
C LYS A 264 -0.04 -13.55 12.29
N TYR A 265 -1.00 -12.91 11.63
CA TYR A 265 -1.96 -13.58 10.76
C TYR A 265 -1.73 -13.20 9.30
N ILE A 266 -2.26 -14.05 8.43
CA ILE A 266 -2.54 -13.74 7.04
C ILE A 266 -4.07 -13.81 6.86
N THR A 267 -4.64 -12.78 6.26
CA THR A 267 -6.07 -12.74 5.94
C THR A 267 -6.24 -12.84 4.43
N TYR A 268 -7.03 -13.81 4.00
CA TYR A 268 -7.37 -14.10 2.61
C TYR A 268 -8.78 -13.62 2.33
N TYR A 269 -8.96 -12.81 1.29
CA TYR A 269 -10.25 -12.44 0.74
C TYR A 269 -10.33 -13.03 -0.66
N GLU A 270 -11.23 -13.98 -0.86
CA GLU A 270 -11.25 -14.82 -2.05
C GLU A 270 -12.63 -14.74 -2.72
N ASP A 271 -12.64 -14.43 -4.01
CA ASP A 271 -13.83 -14.40 -4.86
C ASP A 271 -13.54 -15.12 -6.19
N ALA A 272 -14.31 -16.16 -6.46
CA ALA A 272 -14.26 -16.91 -7.72
C ALA A 272 -15.64 -17.10 -8.36
N GLU A 273 -16.71 -16.59 -7.74
CA GLU A 273 -18.09 -16.79 -8.18
C GLU A 273 -18.64 -15.57 -8.92
N SER A 274 -18.16 -14.37 -8.56
CA SER A 274 -18.78 -13.13 -9.04
C SER A 274 -18.57 -12.87 -10.54
N ILE A 275 -17.46 -13.35 -11.11
CA ILE A 275 -17.20 -13.23 -12.54
C ILE A 275 -16.90 -14.63 -13.11
N PRO A 276 -17.75 -15.19 -13.98
CA PRO A 276 -17.55 -16.52 -14.53
C PRO A 276 -16.18 -16.69 -15.19
N GLY A 277 -15.46 -17.74 -14.77
CA GLY A 277 -14.13 -18.09 -15.30
C GLY A 277 -12.99 -17.18 -14.84
N LYS A 278 -13.26 -16.20 -13.97
CA LYS A 278 -12.25 -15.32 -13.38
C LYS A 278 -12.25 -15.46 -11.85
N ARG A 279 -11.10 -15.22 -11.24
CA ARG A 279 -10.96 -15.18 -9.78
C ARG A 279 -10.11 -14.00 -9.34
N THR A 280 -10.43 -13.47 -8.18
CA THR A 280 -9.72 -12.38 -7.51
C THR A 280 -9.44 -12.83 -6.08
N ALA A 281 -8.19 -12.70 -5.65
CA ALA A 281 -7.81 -12.92 -4.27
C ALA A 281 -6.97 -11.76 -3.75
N VAL A 282 -7.23 -11.36 -2.51
CA VAL A 282 -6.45 -10.35 -1.78
C VAL A 282 -5.87 -11.00 -0.53
N TRP A 283 -4.56 -10.92 -0.35
CA TRP A 283 -3.85 -11.52 0.78
C TRP A 283 -3.17 -10.41 1.60
N GLU A 284 -3.56 -10.29 2.85
CA GLU A 284 -3.02 -9.31 3.78
C GLU A 284 -2.10 -9.99 4.78
N LEU A 285 -0.82 -9.62 4.79
CA LEU A 285 0.17 -10.16 5.70
C LEU A 285 0.47 -9.18 6.84
N ASP A 286 0.19 -9.58 8.06
CA ASP A 286 0.53 -8.80 9.25
C ASP A 286 2.04 -8.53 9.36
N LYS A 287 2.38 -7.25 9.56
CA LYS A 287 3.73 -6.76 9.84
C LYS A 287 4.76 -7.25 8.80
N ALA A 288 4.34 -7.37 7.54
CA ALA A 288 5.24 -7.65 6.42
C ALA A 288 5.79 -6.32 5.88
N ASN A 289 7.12 -6.22 5.84
CA ASN A 289 7.84 -5.04 5.36
C ASN A 289 7.78 -4.95 3.83
N HIS A 290 7.53 -3.75 3.29
CA HIS A 290 7.46 -3.46 1.85
C HIS A 290 8.60 -4.09 1.05
N ARG A 291 9.85 -3.79 1.43
CA ARG A 291 11.05 -4.21 0.69
C ARG A 291 11.32 -5.71 0.81
N ASN A 292 11.01 -6.29 1.96
CA ASN A 292 11.34 -7.67 2.28
C ASN A 292 10.19 -8.65 2.03
N ILE A 293 9.04 -8.20 1.55
CA ILE A 293 7.86 -9.05 1.33
C ILE A 293 8.17 -10.23 0.40
N VAL A 294 8.95 -10.00 -0.67
CA VAL A 294 9.39 -11.03 -1.62
C VAL A 294 10.39 -12.04 -1.05
N ARG A 295 10.99 -11.73 0.11
CA ARG A 295 11.86 -12.64 0.87
C ARG A 295 11.11 -13.32 2.01
N SER A 296 9.83 -13.02 2.20
CA SER A 296 9.03 -13.60 3.26
C SER A 296 8.84 -15.10 3.01
N PRO A 297 9.29 -15.98 3.92
CA PRO A 297 9.06 -17.41 3.79
C PRO A 297 7.57 -17.76 3.78
N VAL A 298 6.76 -16.99 4.51
CA VAL A 298 5.30 -17.16 4.58
C VAL A 298 4.67 -16.89 3.22
N LEU A 299 5.02 -15.77 2.56
CA LEU A 299 4.51 -15.47 1.23
C LEU A 299 4.92 -16.53 0.23
N MET A 300 6.20 -16.91 0.21
CA MET A 300 6.72 -17.89 -0.74
C MET A 300 6.03 -19.24 -0.56
N ARG A 301 5.74 -19.65 0.68
CA ARG A 301 4.99 -20.87 0.98
C ARG A 301 3.58 -20.82 0.40
N GLU A 302 2.81 -19.76 0.70
CA GLU A 302 1.42 -19.67 0.25
C GLU A 302 1.31 -19.51 -1.27
N LEU A 303 2.20 -18.73 -1.88
CA LEU A 303 2.25 -18.57 -3.33
C LEU A 303 2.60 -19.90 -4.01
N TRP A 304 3.60 -20.62 -3.50
CA TRP A 304 3.97 -21.93 -4.02
C TRP A 304 2.82 -22.94 -3.89
N LEU A 305 2.16 -23.02 -2.73
CA LEU A 305 1.01 -23.89 -2.51
C LEU A 305 -0.14 -23.55 -3.47
N GLN A 306 -0.43 -22.28 -3.68
CA GLN A 306 -1.46 -21.84 -4.61
C GLN A 306 -1.12 -22.19 -6.06
N MET A 307 0.14 -21.98 -6.48
CA MET A 307 0.61 -22.33 -7.82
C MET A 307 0.56 -23.85 -8.04
N TRP A 308 1.01 -24.63 -7.06
CA TRP A 308 1.00 -26.09 -7.13
C TRP A 308 -0.44 -26.62 -7.24
N HIS A 309 -1.35 -26.11 -6.39
CA HIS A 309 -2.78 -26.41 -6.46
C HIS A 309 -3.36 -26.10 -7.85
N ASP A 310 -3.05 -24.93 -8.41
CA ASP A 310 -3.62 -24.47 -9.67
C ASP A 310 -3.19 -25.27 -10.91
N ILE A 311 -2.04 -25.94 -10.84
CA ILE A 311 -1.50 -26.76 -11.93
C ILE A 311 -2.00 -28.21 -11.82
N HIS A 312 -2.45 -28.64 -10.64
CA HIS A 312 -2.81 -30.03 -10.41
C HIS A 312 -4.19 -30.37 -11.00
N PRO A 313 -4.32 -31.46 -11.77
CA PRO A 313 -5.59 -31.83 -12.41
C PRO A 313 -6.70 -32.20 -11.42
N ASP A 314 -6.32 -32.75 -10.27
CA ASP A 314 -7.25 -33.22 -9.22
C ASP A 314 -7.72 -32.12 -8.26
N ALA A 315 -7.34 -30.85 -8.50
CA ALA A 315 -7.76 -29.74 -7.68
C ALA A 315 -9.28 -29.53 -7.77
N VAL A 316 -9.99 -29.77 -6.67
CA VAL A 316 -11.46 -29.69 -6.62
C VAL A 316 -11.93 -28.27 -6.36
N SER A 317 -11.22 -27.55 -5.49
CA SER A 317 -11.55 -26.20 -5.05
C SER A 317 -10.96 -25.13 -5.99
N LYS A 318 -11.42 -23.88 -5.88
CA LYS A 318 -10.90 -22.75 -6.68
C LYS A 318 -9.64 -22.11 -6.11
N PHE A 319 -9.37 -22.36 -4.83
CA PHE A 319 -8.24 -21.81 -4.08
C PHE A 319 -7.73 -22.88 -3.13
N VAL A 320 -6.42 -22.88 -2.86
CA VAL A 320 -5.81 -23.89 -1.98
C VAL A 320 -6.42 -23.79 -0.58
N THR A 321 -6.79 -24.93 0.01
CA THR A 321 -7.33 -24.96 1.38
C THR A 321 -6.35 -24.34 2.39
N LYS A 322 -6.88 -23.56 3.35
CA LYS A 322 -6.12 -22.94 4.45
C LYS A 322 -6.35 -23.63 5.80
N ALA A 323 -7.05 -24.76 5.82
CA ALA A 323 -7.47 -25.41 7.06
C ALA A 323 -6.28 -25.84 7.94
N LYS A 324 -5.19 -26.29 7.33
CA LYS A 324 -3.98 -26.75 8.04
C LYS A 324 -2.74 -26.25 7.32
N ARG A 325 -1.68 -25.94 8.05
CA ARG A 325 -0.35 -25.63 7.53
C ARG A 325 0.69 -26.43 8.30
N GLY A 326 1.10 -27.56 7.73
CA GLY A 326 2.19 -28.36 8.28
C GLY A 326 3.56 -27.77 7.91
N PRO A 327 4.64 -28.24 8.57
CA PRO A 327 5.99 -27.86 8.20
C PRO A 327 6.32 -28.42 6.81
N LEU A 328 6.84 -27.57 5.92
CA LEU A 328 7.20 -27.93 4.54
C LEU A 328 8.71 -27.90 4.29
N ARG A 329 9.48 -27.30 5.21
CA ARG A 329 10.94 -27.28 5.23
C ARG A 329 11.45 -27.61 6.62
N ASP A 330 12.72 -28.01 6.73
CA ASP A 330 13.38 -28.26 8.01
C ASP A 330 13.30 -27.04 8.95
N VAL A 331 13.38 -25.82 8.40
CA VAL A 331 13.29 -24.57 9.19
C VAL A 331 11.91 -24.34 9.81
N ASP A 332 10.88 -25.01 9.31
CA ASP A 332 9.51 -24.94 9.84
C ASP A 332 9.33 -25.92 11.02
N CYS A 333 10.28 -26.85 11.21
CA CYS A 333 10.34 -27.73 12.37
C CYS A 333 11.07 -27.04 13.53
N TYR A 334 10.38 -26.85 14.66
CA TYR A 334 10.98 -26.25 15.87
C TYR A 334 10.84 -27.16 17.09
N TRP A 335 11.66 -26.88 18.10
CA TRP A 335 11.65 -27.60 19.37
C TRP A 335 10.61 -26.99 20.32
N ASP A 336 9.69 -27.82 20.82
CA ASP A 336 8.76 -27.44 21.88
C ASP A 336 9.43 -27.74 23.24
N TYR A 337 9.91 -26.67 23.90
CA TYR A 337 10.56 -26.77 25.20
C TYR A 337 9.63 -27.28 26.31
N GLY A 338 8.32 -27.00 26.23
CA GLY A 338 7.37 -27.46 27.23
C GLY A 338 7.13 -28.97 27.16
N LYS A 339 7.22 -29.55 25.96
CA LYS A 339 7.03 -30.99 25.72
C LYS A 339 8.33 -31.78 25.53
N ALA A 340 9.48 -31.10 25.56
CA ALA A 340 10.81 -31.67 25.33
C ALA A 340 10.89 -32.57 24.07
N ARG A 341 10.28 -32.11 22.97
CA ARG A 341 10.28 -32.80 21.66
C ARG A 341 10.09 -31.80 20.53
N CYS A 342 10.32 -32.22 19.28
CA CYS A 342 9.92 -31.41 18.13
C CYS A 342 8.40 -31.18 18.13
N ALA A 343 7.97 -29.95 17.85
CA ALA A 343 6.58 -29.50 18.01
C ALA A 343 5.59 -30.32 17.17
N TRP A 344 6.04 -30.77 15.99
CA TRP A 344 5.26 -31.55 15.03
C TRP A 344 5.78 -32.98 14.93
N PRO A 345 5.52 -33.87 15.91
CA PRO A 345 6.10 -35.21 15.94
C PRO A 345 5.65 -36.11 14.78
N GLU A 346 4.53 -35.79 14.12
CA GLU A 346 4.04 -36.51 12.94
C GLU A 346 4.93 -36.23 11.72
N TYR A 347 5.38 -34.99 11.55
CA TYR A 347 6.09 -34.52 10.35
C TYR A 347 7.58 -34.29 10.56
N CYS A 348 7.99 -33.99 11.78
CA CYS A 348 9.36 -33.67 12.16
C CYS A 348 9.92 -34.75 13.08
N GLU A 349 11.21 -35.02 12.93
CA GLU A 349 11.99 -35.88 13.82
C GLU A 349 13.18 -35.10 14.39
N TYR A 350 13.64 -35.50 15.57
CA TYR A 350 14.89 -35.00 16.11
C TYR A 350 16.04 -35.78 15.48
N ARG A 351 16.86 -35.12 14.68
CA ARG A 351 18.00 -35.69 13.98
C ARG A 351 19.15 -34.71 14.06
N TYR A 352 20.09 -34.90 14.99
CA TYR A 352 21.26 -34.05 15.16
C TYR A 352 22.22 -34.15 13.97
N ILE A 353 22.73 -33.00 13.51
CA ILE A 353 23.84 -32.91 12.56
C ILE A 353 24.96 -32.09 13.21
N PHE A 354 26.22 -32.52 13.00
CA PHE A 354 27.38 -31.80 13.52
C PHE A 354 27.35 -30.34 13.06
N GLY A 355 27.35 -29.40 14.01
CA GLY A 355 27.17 -27.97 13.78
C GLY A 355 25.83 -27.42 14.29
N ASP A 356 24.88 -28.27 14.67
CA ASP A 356 23.69 -27.82 15.39
C ASP A 356 24.07 -27.29 16.78
N VAL A 357 23.74 -26.02 17.04
CA VAL A 357 24.05 -25.27 18.27
C VAL A 357 22.86 -25.27 19.24
N HIS A 358 21.62 -25.45 18.75
CA HIS A 358 20.43 -25.50 19.59
C HIS A 358 19.45 -26.59 19.15
N LEU A 359 18.60 -27.06 20.08
CA LEU A 359 17.69 -28.19 19.88
C LEU A 359 16.75 -28.01 18.66
N GLY A 360 16.32 -26.77 18.40
CA GLY A 360 15.51 -26.46 17.21
C GLY A 360 16.20 -26.76 15.88
N GLN A 361 17.52 -26.56 15.75
CA GLN A 361 18.26 -26.89 14.53
C GLN A 361 18.28 -28.39 14.26
N SER A 362 18.16 -29.19 15.31
CA SER A 362 18.10 -30.64 15.20
C SER A 362 16.70 -31.18 14.89
N CYS A 363 15.65 -30.34 14.90
CA CYS A 363 14.32 -30.73 14.41
C CYS A 363 14.28 -30.59 12.88
N ARG A 364 14.04 -31.70 12.18
CA ARG A 364 14.06 -31.76 10.72
C ARG A 364 12.86 -32.55 10.20
N LEU A 365 12.50 -32.34 8.94
CA LEU A 365 11.38 -33.05 8.33
C LEU A 365 11.71 -34.54 8.15
N LYS A 366 10.67 -35.35 8.38
CA LYS A 366 10.63 -36.75 7.98
C LYS A 366 10.50 -36.85 6.48
N ASN A 367 10.96 -37.97 5.93
CA ASN A 367 10.93 -38.23 4.50
C ASN A 367 9.49 -38.58 4.06
N SER A 368 8.63 -37.56 3.87
CA SER A 368 7.24 -37.77 3.42
C SER A 368 6.66 -36.51 2.74
N SER A 369 7.13 -36.16 1.54
CA SER A 369 6.71 -34.93 0.87
C SER A 369 5.46 -35.05 -0.01
N THR A 370 5.08 -36.24 -0.49
CA THR A 370 3.98 -36.38 -1.47
C THR A 370 2.60 -36.41 -0.81
N ASP A 371 2.40 -37.21 0.23
CA ASP A 371 1.08 -37.38 0.87
C ASP A 371 0.62 -36.11 1.59
N LEU A 372 1.58 -35.36 2.14
CA LEU A 372 1.38 -34.08 2.79
C LEU A 372 0.82 -33.01 1.83
N LEU A 373 1.24 -33.05 0.56
CA LEU A 373 0.81 -32.07 -0.43
C LEU A 373 -0.56 -32.37 -1.00
N LEU A 374 -0.94 -33.65 -1.12
CA LEU A 374 -2.26 -34.05 -1.62
C LEU A 374 -3.41 -33.47 -0.77
N HIS A 375 -3.20 -33.29 0.54
CA HIS A 375 -4.17 -32.60 1.41
C HIS A 375 -4.53 -31.20 0.90
N TYR A 376 -3.61 -30.51 0.20
CA TYR A 376 -3.83 -29.16 -0.29
C TYR A 376 -4.66 -29.08 -1.57
N LEU A 377 -5.01 -30.22 -2.20
CA LEU A 377 -5.83 -30.26 -3.42
C LEU A 377 -7.35 -30.28 -3.15
N LEU A 378 -7.72 -30.55 -1.90
CA LEU A 378 -9.11 -30.73 -1.46
C LEU A 378 -9.89 -29.41 -1.34
#